data_AF-A0A966WXJ1-F1
#
_entry.id   AF-A0A966WXJ1-F1
#
_cell.length_a   1.000
_cell.length_b   1.000
_cell.length_c   1.000
_cell.angle_alpha   90.00
_cell.angle_beta   90.00
_cell.angle_gamma   90.00
#
_symmetry.space_group_name_H-M   'P 1'
#
loop_
_entity.id
_entity.type
_entity.pdbx_description
1 polymer ?
#
loop_
_entity_poly.entity_id
_entity_poly.type
_entity_poly.pdbx_seq_one_letter_code
_entity_poly.pdbx_strand_id
1 'polypeptide(L)'
;MSPWLVAVAKAADLCFKPSRHGVRFTDPAAEPPGDGTDCCLLIEARDPDGTRRPENDLELEIYRSGAELNLMLTRLGDELAPMLWHGSHPVWMEASSGQRCERPPDGAAQEAFCRRVRALLAGE
;
A
#
# COMPACT_ATOMS: atom_id res chain seq x y z
N MET A 1 12.11 -13.73 6.50
CA MET A 1 11.21 -12.63 6.08
C MET A 1 12.07 -11.39 5.90
N SER A 2 11.98 -10.72 4.74
CA SER A 2 12.81 -9.55 4.43
C SER A 2 12.63 -8.44 5.49
N PRO A 3 13.71 -7.82 6.02
CA PRO A 3 13.60 -6.69 6.96
C PRO A 3 12.73 -5.55 6.45
N TRP A 4 12.74 -5.32 5.14
CA TRP A 4 11.94 -4.30 4.49
C TRP A 4 10.44 -4.63 4.54
N LEU A 5 10.03 -5.87 4.23
CA LEU A 5 8.63 -6.31 4.38
C LEU A 5 8.13 -6.17 5.82
N VAL A 6 8.99 -6.43 6.82
CA VAL A 6 8.67 -6.20 8.23
C VAL A 6 8.46 -4.72 8.54
N ALA A 7 9.24 -3.82 7.94
CA ALA A 7 9.06 -2.38 8.10
C ALA A 7 7.74 -1.89 7.45
N VAL A 8 7.38 -2.43 6.28
CA VAL A 8 6.10 -2.13 5.62
C VAL A 8 4.92 -2.63 6.47
N ALA A 9 4.99 -3.86 7.01
CA ALA A 9 3.97 -4.39 7.92
C ALA A 9 3.78 -3.50 9.16
N LYS A 10 4.89 -3.05 9.78
CA LYS A 10 4.83 -2.12 10.91
C LYS A 10 4.21 -0.77 10.52
N ALA A 11 4.48 -0.27 9.33
CA ALA A 11 3.83 0.96 8.83
C ALA A 11 2.32 0.77 8.69
N ALA A 12 1.88 -0.37 8.15
CA ALA A 12 0.46 -0.73 8.06
C ALA A 12 -0.19 -0.81 9.45
N ASP A 13 0.42 -1.52 10.40
CA ASP A 13 -0.05 -1.64 11.79
C ASP A 13 -0.20 -0.29 12.49
N LEU A 14 0.66 0.68 12.18
CA LEU A 14 0.59 2.02 12.76
C LEU A 14 -0.57 2.85 12.17
N CYS A 15 -0.87 2.66 10.89
CA CYS A 15 -1.85 3.45 10.14
C CYS A 15 -3.27 2.88 10.24
N PHE A 16 -3.42 1.56 10.22
CA PHE A 16 -4.71 0.88 10.14
C PHE A 16 -5.09 0.25 11.48
N LYS A 17 -5.23 1.08 12.53
CA LYS A 17 -5.67 0.60 13.85
C LYS A 17 -7.14 0.14 13.81
N PRO A 18 -7.52 -0.91 14.55
CA PRO A 18 -6.69 -1.70 15.48
C PRO A 18 -6.00 -2.91 14.83
N SER A 19 -6.06 -3.07 13.51
CA SER A 19 -5.61 -4.25 12.77
C SER A 19 -4.10 -4.50 12.85
N ARG A 20 -3.73 -5.76 12.64
CA ARG A 20 -2.36 -6.23 12.40
C ARG A 20 -2.22 -6.69 10.95
N HIS A 21 -1.00 -6.68 10.41
CA HIS A 21 -0.80 -6.97 8.98
C HIS A 21 0.35 -7.95 8.73
N GLY A 22 0.11 -8.90 7.84
CA GLY A 22 1.16 -9.61 7.12
C GLY A 22 1.45 -8.88 5.80
N VAL A 23 2.70 -8.86 5.36
CA VAL A 23 3.06 -8.28 4.06
C VAL A 23 3.93 -9.26 3.29
N ARG A 24 3.59 -9.47 2.02
CA ARG A 24 4.33 -10.33 1.09
C ARG A 24 4.30 -9.73 -0.30
N PHE A 25 5.25 -10.13 -1.14
CA PHE A 25 5.14 -9.85 -2.57
C PHE A 25 3.95 -10.61 -3.18
N THR A 26 3.32 -10.01 -4.17
CA THR A 26 2.31 -10.67 -5.01
C THR A 26 2.98 -11.74 -5.87
N ASP A 27 4.13 -11.43 -6.47
CA ASP A 27 5.03 -12.40 -7.12
C ASP A 27 6.06 -12.95 -6.11
N PRO A 28 6.08 -14.27 -5.82
CA PRO A 28 7.05 -14.88 -4.92
C PRO A 28 8.52 -14.73 -5.34
N ALA A 29 8.78 -14.48 -6.64
CA ALA A 29 10.12 -14.26 -7.16
C ALA A 29 10.58 -12.80 -7.09
N ALA A 30 9.70 -11.87 -6.69
CA ALA A 30 10.05 -10.47 -6.58
C ALA A 30 11.00 -10.19 -5.42
N GLU A 31 11.84 -9.17 -5.62
CA GLU A 31 12.76 -8.64 -4.62
C GLU A 31 12.24 -7.29 -4.10
N PRO A 32 12.74 -6.82 -2.93
CA PRO A 32 12.47 -5.47 -2.48
C PRO A 32 12.80 -4.44 -3.58
N PRO A 33 11.97 -3.39 -3.72
CA PRO A 33 12.17 -2.41 -4.78
C PRO A 33 13.50 -1.67 -4.59
N GLY A 34 14.39 -1.77 -5.59
CA GLY A 34 15.66 -1.05 -5.65
C GLY A 34 15.68 -0.01 -6.78
N ASP A 35 16.87 0.31 -7.29
CA ASP A 35 17.04 1.18 -8.45
C ASP A 35 16.50 0.51 -9.72
N GLY A 36 15.22 0.77 -10.03
CA GLY A 36 14.57 0.35 -11.27
C GLY A 36 13.74 -0.92 -11.18
N THR A 37 13.47 -1.45 -9.98
CA THR A 37 12.62 -2.64 -9.81
C THR A 37 11.25 -2.24 -9.28
N ASP A 38 10.24 -2.44 -10.11
CA ASP A 38 8.84 -2.33 -9.71
C ASP A 38 8.45 -3.58 -8.89
N CYS A 39 7.55 -3.42 -7.92
CA CYS A 39 7.02 -4.55 -7.17
C CYS A 39 5.57 -4.33 -6.74
N CYS A 40 4.85 -5.44 -6.53
CA CYS A 40 3.51 -5.44 -5.99
C CYS A 40 3.52 -6.21 -4.66
N LEU A 41 2.88 -5.64 -3.64
CA LEU A 41 2.75 -6.24 -2.32
C LEU A 41 1.29 -6.51 -2.01
N LEU A 42 1.04 -7.66 -1.39
CA LEU A 42 -0.20 -7.91 -0.67
C LEU A 42 -0.03 -7.57 0.81
N ILE A 43 -0.93 -6.73 1.31
CA ILE A 43 -1.03 -6.33 2.72
C ILE A 43 -2.25 -7.02 3.30
N GLU A 44 -1.98 -8.03 4.12
CA GLU A 44 -2.96 -8.99 4.62
C GLU A 44 -3.44 -8.61 6.02
N ALA A 45 -4.67 -8.12 6.12
CA ALA A 45 -5.25 -7.64 7.36
C ALA A 45 -5.67 -8.78 8.29
N ARG A 46 -5.42 -8.57 9.57
CA ARG A 46 -5.84 -9.41 10.69
C ARG A 46 -6.42 -8.53 11.78
N ASP A 47 -7.41 -9.05 12.50
CA ASP A 47 -7.85 -8.43 13.74
C ASP A 47 -6.80 -8.59 14.86
N PRO A 48 -6.95 -7.91 16.01
CA PRO A 48 -6.00 -8.01 17.12
C PRO A 48 -5.74 -9.43 17.64
N ASP A 49 -6.72 -10.33 17.47
CA ASP A 49 -6.64 -11.74 17.87
C ASP A 49 -5.91 -12.61 16.83
N GLY A 50 -5.59 -12.03 15.66
CA GLY A 50 -4.83 -12.67 14.59
C GLY A 50 -5.67 -13.31 13.48
N THR A 51 -7.00 -13.20 13.57
CA THR A 51 -7.94 -13.74 12.58
C THR A 51 -7.88 -12.92 11.31
N ARG A 52 -7.84 -13.57 10.13
CA ARG A 52 -7.80 -12.88 8.83
C ARG A 52 -9.07 -12.09 8.57
N ARG A 53 -8.90 -10.91 7.96
CA ARG A 53 -9.96 -9.99 7.52
C ARG A 53 -9.77 -9.61 6.05
N PRO A 54 -10.00 -10.53 5.10
CA PRO A 54 -9.74 -10.31 3.67
C PRO A 54 -10.41 -9.08 3.08
N GLU A 55 -11.55 -8.66 3.63
CA GLU A 55 -12.27 -7.43 3.25
C GLU A 55 -11.46 -6.14 3.45
N ASN A 56 -10.41 -6.21 4.27
CA ASN A 56 -9.47 -5.13 4.54
C ASN A 56 -8.09 -5.35 3.91
N ASP A 57 -7.93 -6.40 3.10
CA ASP A 57 -6.68 -6.60 2.38
C ASP A 57 -6.50 -5.50 1.33
N LEU A 58 -5.25 -5.04 1.22
CA LEU A 58 -4.84 -4.01 0.28
C LEU A 58 -3.74 -4.57 -0.62
N GLU A 59 -3.73 -4.14 -1.87
CA GLU A 59 -2.58 -4.28 -2.76
C GLU A 59 -1.86 -2.94 -2.87
N LEU A 60 -0.53 -2.99 -2.80
CA LEU A 60 0.34 -1.85 -3.01
C LEU A 60 1.27 -2.12 -4.20
N GLU A 61 1.09 -1.38 -5.28
CA GLU A 61 2.02 -1.34 -6.39
C GLU A 61 3.03 -0.20 -6.16
N ILE A 62 4.31 -0.50 -6.37
CA ILE A 62 5.42 0.44 -6.23
C ILE A 62 6.18 0.40 -7.54
N TYR A 63 6.29 1.55 -8.20
CA TYR A 63 6.98 1.65 -9.48
C TYR A 63 7.69 2.99 -9.64
N ARG A 64 8.68 3.04 -10.53
CA ARG A 64 9.39 4.27 -10.88
C ARG A 64 9.10 4.70 -12.31
N SER A 65 8.75 5.98 -12.50
CA SER A 65 8.66 6.60 -13.82
C SER A 65 9.80 7.59 -13.96
N GLY A 66 10.89 7.17 -14.62
CA GLY A 66 12.16 7.87 -14.54
C GLY A 66 12.70 7.87 -13.11
N ALA A 67 13.01 9.05 -12.55
CA ALA A 67 13.47 9.20 -11.17
C ALA A 67 12.33 9.22 -10.13
N GLU A 68 11.08 9.40 -10.58
CA GLU A 68 9.94 9.61 -9.70
C GLU A 68 9.39 8.28 -9.16
N LEU A 69 9.38 8.15 -7.84
CA LEU A 69 8.72 7.05 -7.14
C LEU A 69 7.21 7.27 -7.14
N ASN A 70 6.44 6.24 -7.48
CA ASN A 70 4.98 6.24 -7.48
C ASN A 70 4.45 5.00 -6.77
N LEU A 71 3.38 5.20 -6.01
CA LEU A 71 2.66 4.15 -5.31
C LEU A 71 1.21 4.13 -5.80
N MET A 72 0.64 2.96 -6.01
CA MET A 72 -0.81 2.77 -6.16
C MET A 72 -1.29 1.85 -5.05
N LEU A 73 -2.28 2.29 -4.27
CA LEU A 73 -2.90 1.50 -3.22
C LEU A 73 -4.36 1.21 -3.57
N THR A 74 -4.69 -0.08 -3.60
CA THR A 74 -5.98 -0.60 -4.04
C THR A 74 -6.57 -1.51 -2.97
N ARG A 75 -7.88 -1.44 -2.74
CA ARG A 75 -8.60 -2.37 -1.86
C ARG A 75 -9.05 -3.59 -2.66
N LEU A 76 -8.70 -4.78 -2.19
CA LEU A 76 -8.98 -6.00 -2.96
C LEU A 76 -10.40 -6.55 -2.77
N GLY A 77 -11.02 -6.27 -1.61
CA GLY A 77 -12.37 -6.74 -1.32
C GLY A 77 -13.49 -5.93 -1.96
N ASP A 78 -13.17 -4.81 -2.63
CA ASP A 78 -14.16 -3.88 -3.20
C ASP A 78 -13.58 -3.19 -4.45
N GLU A 79 -13.93 -3.69 -5.62
CA GLU A 79 -13.48 -3.17 -6.92
C GLU A 79 -14.01 -1.77 -7.24
N LEU A 80 -15.00 -1.26 -6.50
CA LEU A 80 -15.53 0.09 -6.68
C LEU A 80 -14.94 1.08 -5.67
N ALA A 81 -14.16 0.61 -4.70
CA ALA A 81 -13.51 1.49 -3.74
C ALA A 81 -12.53 2.44 -4.44
N PRO A 82 -12.48 3.73 -4.06
CA PRO A 82 -11.48 4.65 -4.59
C PRO A 82 -10.06 4.15 -4.37
N MET A 83 -9.21 4.30 -5.40
CA MET A 83 -7.79 3.96 -5.35
C MET A 83 -6.98 5.20 -5.00
N LEU A 84 -5.88 5.00 -4.25
CA LEU A 84 -4.95 6.06 -3.92
C LEU A 84 -3.69 5.95 -4.80
N TRP A 85 -3.47 6.94 -5.64
CA TRP A 85 -2.19 7.15 -6.29
C TRP A 85 -1.34 8.14 -5.47
N HIS A 86 -0.08 7.83 -5.26
CA HIS A 86 0.83 8.68 -4.49
C HIS A 86 2.20 8.80 -5.16
N GLY A 87 2.31 9.75 -6.10
CA GLY A 87 3.57 10.34 -6.55
C GLY A 87 4.06 11.40 -5.55
N SER A 88 4.34 12.62 -6.01
CA SER A 88 4.74 13.74 -5.13
C SER A 88 3.64 14.16 -4.15
N HIS A 89 2.37 14.03 -4.56
CA HIS A 89 1.19 14.32 -3.75
C HIS A 89 0.17 13.18 -3.88
N PRO A 90 -0.64 12.90 -2.84
CA PRO A 90 -1.70 11.91 -2.93
C PRO A 90 -2.85 12.41 -3.83
N VAL A 91 -3.36 11.51 -4.66
CA VAL A 91 -4.52 11.71 -5.53
C VAL A 91 -5.43 10.50 -5.38
N TRP A 92 -6.70 10.75 -5.08
CA TRP A 92 -7.74 9.73 -5.05
C TRP A 92 -8.43 9.64 -6.40
N MET A 93 -8.69 8.42 -6.86
CA MET A 93 -9.33 8.16 -8.13
C MET A 93 -10.45 7.14 -7.97
N GLU A 94 -11.53 7.29 -8.72
CA GLU A 94 -12.55 6.26 -8.83
C GLU A 94 -11.96 5.04 -9.54
N ALA A 95 -12.20 3.84 -9.02
CA ALA A 95 -11.70 2.61 -9.63
C ALA A 95 -12.28 2.36 -11.03
N SER A 96 -13.53 2.72 -11.26
CA SER A 96 -14.24 2.47 -12.52
C SER A 96 -13.84 3.41 -13.66
N SER A 97 -13.51 4.66 -13.34
CA SER A 97 -13.29 5.72 -14.35
C SER A 97 -11.84 6.21 -14.40
N GLY A 98 -11.05 5.99 -13.34
CA GLY A 98 -9.74 6.59 -13.15
C GLY A 98 -9.78 8.11 -12.93
N GLN A 99 -10.96 8.72 -12.87
CA GLN A 99 -11.09 10.15 -12.63
C GLN A 99 -10.83 10.48 -11.17
N ARG A 100 -10.27 11.66 -10.94
CA ARG A 100 -10.02 12.15 -9.59
C ARG A 100 -11.34 12.29 -8.83
N CYS A 101 -11.37 11.79 -7.60
CA CYS A 101 -12.51 11.91 -6.70
C CYS A 101 -12.10 12.52 -5.35
N GLU A 102 -13.09 12.65 -4.45
CA GLU A 102 -12.84 13.04 -3.08
C GLU A 102 -12.18 11.91 -2.28
N ARG A 103 -11.38 12.30 -1.28
CA ARG A 103 -10.76 11.35 -0.36
C ARG A 103 -11.84 10.60 0.42
N PRO A 104 -11.82 9.25 0.46
CA PRO A 104 -12.78 8.48 1.24
C PRO A 104 -12.54 8.68 2.75
N PRO A 105 -13.52 8.35 3.61
CA PRO A 105 -13.43 8.57 5.06
C PRO A 105 -12.16 7.98 5.71
N ASP A 106 -11.77 6.76 5.32
CA ASP A 106 -10.58 6.05 5.79
C ASP A 106 -9.28 6.47 5.06
N GLY A 107 -9.39 7.35 4.05
CA GLY A 107 -8.28 7.71 3.19
C GLY A 107 -7.09 8.37 3.89
N ALA A 108 -7.31 9.05 5.03
CA ALA A 108 -6.21 9.65 5.78
C ALA A 108 -5.20 8.61 6.29
N ALA A 109 -5.67 7.42 6.69
CA ALA A 109 -4.82 6.33 7.12
C ALA A 109 -4.03 5.75 5.94
N GLN A 110 -4.69 5.61 4.79
CA GLN A 110 -4.09 5.11 3.54
C GLN A 110 -2.99 6.06 3.03
N GLU A 111 -3.24 7.38 3.01
CA GLU A 111 -2.23 8.39 2.69
C GLU A 111 -1.04 8.36 3.66
N ALA A 112 -1.31 8.23 4.96
CA ALA A 112 -0.26 8.13 5.96
C ALA A 112 0.60 6.86 5.78
N PHE A 113 -0.03 5.74 5.41
CA PHE A 113 0.67 4.50 5.09
C PHE A 113 1.58 4.66 3.87
N CYS A 114 1.05 5.14 2.73
CA CYS A 114 1.84 5.38 1.53
C CYS A 114 3.00 6.35 1.77
N ARG A 115 2.78 7.43 2.54
CA ARG A 115 3.85 8.36 2.93
C ARG A 115 4.97 7.68 3.72
N ARG A 116 4.63 6.75 4.62
CA ARG A 116 5.62 5.97 5.38
C ARG A 116 6.40 5.00 4.50
N VAL A 117 5.72 4.28 3.59
CA VAL A 117 6.40 3.39 2.65
C VAL A 117 7.36 4.16 1.75
N ARG A 118 6.95 5.33 1.23
CA ARG A 118 7.85 6.22 0.47
C ARG A 118 9.10 6.61 1.27
N ALA A 119 8.94 6.92 2.56
CA ALA A 119 10.08 7.28 3.42
C ALA A 119 11.03 6.10 3.64
N LEU A 120 10.54 4.86 3.69
CA LEU A 120 11.37 3.66 3.77
C LEU A 120 12.24 3.49 2.51
N LEU A 121 11.73 3.90 1.36
CA LEU A 121 12.40 3.79 0.06
C LEU A 121 13.32 4.98 -0.29
N ALA A 122 13.17 6.09 0.42
CA ALA A 122 14.01 7.28 0.26
C ALA A 122 15.20 7.30 1.25
N GLY A 123 15.20 6.40 2.24
CA GLY A 123 16.24 6.28 3.26
C GLY A 123 17.25 5.16 3.00
N GLU A 124 17.25 4.59 1.80
CA GLU A 124 18.26 3.64 1.30
C GLU A 124 19.37 4.36 0.53
#